data_AF-A0A7C8MQ59-F1
#
_entry.id   AF-A0A7C8MQ59-F1
#
_cell.length_a   1.000
_cell.length_b   1.000
_cell.length_c   1.000
_cell.angle_alpha   90.00
_cell.angle_beta   90.00
_cell.angle_gamma   90.00
#
_symmetry.space_group_name_H-M   'P 1'
#
loop_
_entity.id
_entity.type
_entity.pdbx_description
1 polymer ?
#
loop_
_entity_poly.entity_id
_entity_poly.type
_entity_poly.pdbx_seq_one_letter_code
_entity_poly.pdbx_strand_id
1 'polypeptide(L)'
;MSSPSPPLTAHLKATYTSPSTPNPQILSSTSLALPSAPQSVESKTAYLSTLRAATTALQDLINKDLTARMEQDARDAASGNKPGSGAKGAPTQGGGAAVINEADEEENYGEEVPEDDEV
;
A
#
# COMPACT_ATOMS: atom_id res chain seq x y z
N MET A 1 -35.96 -36.72 11.29
CA MET A 1 -34.84 -36.56 10.35
C MET A 1 -34.04 -35.33 10.81
N SER A 2 -32.80 -35.51 11.29
CA SER A 2 -31.98 -34.37 11.71
C SER A 2 -31.34 -33.72 10.49
N SER A 3 -31.56 -32.43 10.31
CA SER A 3 -30.91 -31.62 9.27
C SER A 3 -29.40 -31.51 9.55
N PRO A 4 -28.53 -31.52 8.52
CA PRO A 4 -27.10 -31.31 8.70
C PRO A 4 -26.81 -29.86 9.15
N SER A 5 -25.89 -29.71 10.11
CA SER A 5 -25.38 -28.40 10.57
C SER A 5 -24.67 -27.68 9.41
N PRO A 6 -24.86 -26.36 9.23
CA PRO A 6 -24.16 -25.61 8.20
C PRO A 6 -22.64 -25.65 8.41
N PRO A 7 -21.83 -25.64 7.33
CA PRO A 7 -20.38 -25.64 7.43
C PRO A 7 -19.87 -24.33 8.03
N LEU A 8 -18.92 -24.44 8.97
CA LEU A 8 -18.22 -23.29 9.55
C LEU A 8 -17.32 -22.64 8.49
N THR A 9 -17.29 -21.31 8.45
CA THR A 9 -16.51 -20.54 7.47
C THR A 9 -15.61 -19.55 8.21
N ALA A 10 -14.34 -19.46 7.79
CA ALA A 10 -13.40 -18.44 8.21
C ALA A 10 -13.25 -17.37 7.12
N HIS A 11 -12.83 -16.16 7.49
CA HIS A 11 -12.59 -15.08 6.52
C HIS A 11 -11.16 -14.56 6.64
N LEU A 12 -10.47 -14.51 5.51
CA LEU A 12 -9.21 -13.80 5.37
C LEU A 12 -9.51 -12.41 4.81
N LYS A 13 -9.25 -11.36 5.60
CA LYS A 13 -9.65 -9.99 5.30
C LYS A 13 -8.44 -9.05 5.28
N ALA A 14 -8.48 -8.09 4.36
CA ALA A 14 -7.58 -6.93 4.37
C ALA A 14 -8.40 -5.64 4.28
N THR A 15 -8.03 -4.68 5.11
CA THR A 15 -8.63 -3.35 5.16
C THR A 15 -7.53 -2.31 5.14
N TYR A 16 -7.78 -1.20 4.44
CA TYR A 16 -6.87 -0.09 4.31
C TYR A 16 -7.47 1.18 4.92
N THR A 17 -6.63 1.92 5.62
CA THR A 17 -6.96 3.22 6.21
C THR A 17 -5.78 4.17 5.97
N SER A 18 -6.09 5.42 5.67
CA SER A 18 -5.09 6.47 5.48
C SER A 18 -5.61 7.80 6.00
N PRO A 19 -4.76 8.83 6.20
CA PRO A 19 -5.23 10.16 6.55
C PRO A 19 -6.27 10.72 5.57
N SER A 20 -6.13 10.43 4.28
CA SER A 20 -7.06 10.84 3.23
C SER A 20 -8.33 9.97 3.16
N THR A 21 -8.29 8.76 3.73
CA THR A 21 -9.41 7.81 3.80
C THR A 21 -9.60 7.31 5.24
N PRO A 22 -10.21 8.13 6.11
CA PRO A 22 -10.31 7.84 7.55
C PRO A 22 -11.21 6.64 7.87
N ASN A 23 -12.14 6.29 6.96
CA ASN A 23 -12.97 5.10 7.09
C ASN A 23 -12.26 3.88 6.47
N PRO A 24 -12.24 2.71 7.14
CA PRO A 24 -11.63 1.50 6.61
C PRO A 24 -12.24 1.07 5.27
N GLN A 25 -11.39 0.99 4.25
CA GLN A 25 -11.76 0.45 2.94
C GLN A 25 -11.43 -1.05 2.90
N ILE A 26 -12.40 -1.88 2.54
CA ILE A 26 -12.18 -3.32 2.38
C ILE A 26 -11.44 -3.51 1.06
N LEU A 27 -10.20 -3.99 1.14
CA LEU A 27 -9.41 -4.38 -0.05
C LEU A 27 -9.81 -5.77 -0.52
N SER A 28 -10.01 -6.69 0.42
CA SER A 28 -10.39 -8.07 0.13
C SER A 28 -11.03 -8.75 1.33
N SER A 29 -11.91 -9.72 1.06
CA SER A 29 -12.54 -10.57 2.05
C SER A 29 -12.81 -11.95 1.44
N THR A 30 -11.84 -12.86 1.57
CA THR A 30 -11.94 -14.23 1.05
C THR A 30 -12.53 -15.16 2.11
N SER A 31 -13.60 -15.88 1.77
CA SER A 31 -14.16 -16.94 2.62
C SER A 31 -13.42 -18.26 2.41
N LEU A 32 -13.18 -18.97 3.51
CA LEU A 32 -12.52 -20.26 3.54
C LEU A 32 -13.37 -21.23 4.35
N ALA A 33 -13.76 -22.35 3.75
CA ALA A 33 -14.50 -23.38 4.46
C ALA A 33 -13.60 -24.06 5.49
N LEU A 34 -14.07 -24.17 6.73
CA LEU A 34 -13.34 -24.87 7.79
C LEU A 34 -13.55 -26.38 7.65
N PRO A 35 -12.54 -27.21 7.93
CA PRO A 35 -12.70 -28.66 7.93
C PRO A 35 -13.73 -29.09 8.98
N SER A 36 -14.74 -29.84 8.55
CA SER A 36 -15.76 -30.42 9.44
C SER A 36 -15.15 -31.43 10.41
N ALA A 37 -15.73 -31.55 11.61
CA ALA A 37 -15.30 -32.52 12.61
C ALA A 37 -15.92 -33.91 12.35
N PRO A 38 -15.18 -35.01 12.62
CA PRO A 38 -13.78 -35.05 13.06
C PRO A 38 -12.79 -34.75 11.92
N GLN A 39 -11.72 -34.02 12.23
CA GLN A 39 -10.77 -33.55 11.21
C GLN A 39 -9.69 -34.59 10.93
N SER A 40 -9.59 -35.06 9.68
CA SER A 40 -8.50 -35.92 9.20
C SER A 40 -7.24 -35.10 8.90
N VAL A 41 -6.08 -35.77 8.82
CA VAL A 41 -4.82 -35.13 8.39
C VAL A 41 -4.96 -34.58 6.97
N GLU A 42 -5.64 -35.32 6.09
CA GLU A 42 -5.90 -34.90 4.71
C GLU A 42 -6.74 -33.62 4.65
N SER A 43 -7.85 -33.54 5.41
CA SER A 43 -8.71 -32.35 5.40
C SER A 43 -8.03 -31.12 5.98
N LYS A 44 -7.18 -31.29 7.00
CA LYS A 44 -6.33 -30.22 7.54
C LYS A 44 -5.30 -29.75 6.52
N THR A 45 -4.63 -30.69 5.85
CA THR A 45 -3.59 -30.37 4.86
C THR A 45 -4.18 -29.62 3.67
N ALA A 46 -5.34 -30.05 3.17
CA ALA A 46 -6.06 -29.37 2.11
C ALA A 46 -6.45 -27.94 2.52
N TYR A 47 -7.01 -27.76 3.72
CA TYR A 47 -7.36 -26.44 4.24
C TYR A 47 -6.15 -25.51 4.37
N LEU A 48 -5.03 -25.99 4.92
CA LEU A 48 -3.81 -25.20 5.07
C LEU A 48 -3.19 -24.83 3.72
N SER A 49 -3.26 -25.73 2.72
CA SER A 49 -2.82 -25.44 1.35
C SER A 49 -3.66 -24.32 0.74
N THR A 50 -5.00 -24.41 0.86
CA THR A 50 -5.92 -23.38 0.38
C THR A 50 -5.71 -22.06 1.10
N LEU A 51 -5.53 -22.07 2.43
CA LEU A 51 -5.24 -20.87 3.21
C LEU A 51 -3.94 -20.21 2.74
N ARG A 52 -2.87 -20.98 2.54
CA ARG A 52 -1.59 -20.44 2.04
C ARG A 52 -1.76 -19.79 0.67
N ALA A 53 -2.43 -20.46 -0.26
CA ALA A 53 -2.69 -19.89 -1.59
C ALA A 53 -3.52 -18.60 -1.52
N ALA A 54 -4.57 -18.58 -0.67
CA ALA A 54 -5.39 -17.40 -0.45
C ALA A 54 -4.58 -16.24 0.17
N THR A 55 -3.65 -16.54 1.08
CA THR A 55 -2.76 -15.52 1.67
C THR A 55 -1.79 -14.93 0.64
N THR A 56 -1.19 -15.75 -0.22
CA THR A 56 -0.33 -15.25 -1.31
C THR A 56 -1.13 -14.35 -2.25
N ALA A 57 -2.31 -14.80 -2.69
CA ALA A 57 -3.17 -13.98 -3.55
C ALA A 57 -3.61 -12.67 -2.89
N LEU A 58 -3.87 -12.69 -1.57
CA LEU A 58 -4.19 -11.49 -0.82
C LEU A 58 -3.00 -10.52 -0.77
N GLN A 59 -1.78 -11.04 -0.58
CA GLN A 59 -0.57 -10.23 -0.57
C GLN A 59 -0.36 -9.54 -1.92
N ASP A 60 -0.53 -10.27 -3.03
CA ASP A 60 -0.43 -9.71 -4.38
C ASP A 60 -1.44 -8.59 -4.60
N LEU A 61 -2.68 -8.78 -4.13
CA LEU A 61 -3.73 -7.77 -4.21
C LEU A 61 -3.38 -6.51 -3.39
N ILE A 62 -2.89 -6.68 -2.16
CA ILE A 62 -2.46 -5.57 -1.31
C ILE A 62 -1.34 -4.79 -2.00
N ASN A 63 -0.31 -5.48 -2.50
CA ASN A 63 0.81 -4.84 -3.18
C ASN A 63 0.32 -4.05 -4.39
N LYS A 64 -0.54 -4.65 -5.23
CA LYS A 64 -1.11 -3.98 -6.40
C LYS A 64 -1.89 -2.72 -6.02
N ASP A 65 -2.74 -2.80 -5.00
CA ASP A 65 -3.58 -1.67 -4.58
C ASP A 65 -2.74 -0.53 -3.99
N LEU A 66 -1.77 -0.85 -3.12
CA LEU A 66 -0.88 0.15 -2.55
C LEU A 66 -0.01 0.82 -3.62
N THR A 67 0.55 0.05 -4.56
CA THR A 67 1.34 0.61 -5.67
C THR A 67 0.49 1.56 -6.52
N ALA A 68 -0.75 1.18 -6.87
CA ALA A 68 -1.64 2.04 -7.65
C ALA A 68 -1.97 3.37 -6.92
N ARG A 69 -2.15 3.32 -5.59
CA ARG A 69 -2.38 4.53 -4.78
C ARG A 69 -1.14 5.42 -4.72
N MET A 70 0.04 4.82 -4.55
CA MET A 70 1.31 5.57 -4.57
C MET A 70 1.52 6.28 -5.91
N GLU A 71 1.23 5.61 -7.03
CA GLU A 71 1.30 6.23 -8.36
C GLU A 71 0.30 7.36 -8.52
N GLN A 72 -0.92 7.21 -7.99
CA GLN A 72 -1.93 8.26 -8.01
C GLN A 72 -1.48 9.47 -7.18
N ASP A 73 -1.00 9.24 -5.95
CA ASP A 73 -0.52 10.29 -5.06
C ASP A 73 0.68 11.04 -5.69
N ALA A 74 1.57 10.33 -6.38
CA ALA A 74 2.69 10.95 -7.11
C ALA A 74 2.21 11.84 -8.26
N ARG A 75 1.19 11.41 -9.02
CA ARG A 75 0.58 12.23 -10.09
C ARG A 75 -0.09 13.48 -9.53
N ASP A 76 -0.84 13.34 -8.43
CA ASP A 76 -1.55 14.45 -7.80
C ASP A 76 -0.57 15.47 -7.18
N ALA A 77 0.56 15.00 -6.65
CA ALA A 77 1.65 15.87 -6.18
C ALA A 77 2.32 16.63 -7.34
N ALA A 78 2.57 15.95 -8.47
CA ALA A 78 3.19 16.54 -9.65
C ALA A 78 2.27 17.52 -10.40
N SER A 79 0.95 17.30 -10.37
CA SER A 79 0.00 18.17 -11.08
C SER A 79 -0.34 19.47 -10.34
N GLY A 80 0.30 19.75 -9.19
CA GLY A 80 0.04 20.93 -8.35
C GLY A 80 -1.37 20.99 -7.75
N ASN A 81 -2.18 19.95 -7.95
CA ASN A 81 -3.60 19.96 -7.63
C ASN A 81 -3.78 19.38 -6.22
N LYS A 82 -3.27 20.07 -5.19
CA LYS A 82 -3.45 19.68 -3.79
C LYS A 82 -4.94 19.75 -3.42
N PRO A 83 -5.64 18.63 -3.11
CA PRO A 83 -6.91 18.71 -2.41
C PRO A 83 -6.59 18.96 -0.93
N GLY A 84 -6.43 20.24 -0.59
CA GLY A 84 -6.12 20.66 0.78
C GLY A 84 -5.13 21.81 0.88
N SER A 85 -5.36 22.92 0.16
CA SER A 85 -4.69 24.18 0.47
C SER A 85 -5.32 24.83 1.71
N GLY A 86 -5.10 24.23 2.88
CA GLY A 86 -5.23 24.90 4.17
C GLY A 86 -3.94 25.68 4.43
N ALA A 87 -3.96 26.96 4.09
CA ALA A 87 -3.10 28.08 4.49
C ALA A 87 -1.75 27.82 5.23
N LYS A 88 -0.69 28.38 4.64
CA LYS A 88 0.40 29.18 5.27
C LYS A 88 0.99 28.70 6.60
N GLY A 89 2.28 28.29 6.54
CA GLY A 89 3.29 28.80 7.47
C GLY A 89 4.10 27.77 8.28
N ALA A 90 5.41 27.80 8.02
CA ALA A 90 6.54 27.37 8.86
C ALA A 90 6.99 25.89 8.83
N PRO A 91 8.32 25.64 8.91
CA PRO A 91 8.96 24.45 8.38
C PRO A 91 9.14 23.37 9.45
N THR A 92 8.74 22.14 9.15
CA THR A 92 9.22 20.98 9.91
C THR A 92 10.52 20.50 9.28
N GLN A 93 11.64 20.84 9.94
CA GLN A 93 12.93 20.20 9.73
C GLN A 93 12.77 18.68 9.83
N GLY A 94 13.18 17.98 8.77
CA GLY A 94 13.22 16.52 8.76
C GLY A 94 12.98 15.95 7.38
N GLY A 95 14.00 15.98 6.52
CA GLY A 95 14.13 15.13 5.34
C GLY A 95 12.97 15.19 4.35
N GLY A 96 12.71 16.36 3.78
CA GLY A 96 11.71 16.53 2.73
C GLY A 96 12.40 16.90 1.43
N ALA A 97 12.24 16.05 0.41
CA ALA A 97 12.62 16.32 -0.97
C ALA A 97 12.31 17.78 -1.30
N ALA A 98 13.38 18.55 -1.51
CA ALA A 98 13.27 19.85 -2.12
C ALA A 98 12.48 19.64 -3.41
N VAL A 99 11.49 20.49 -3.62
CA VAL A 99 10.85 20.61 -4.92
C VAL A 99 11.93 21.17 -5.83
N ILE A 100 12.69 20.27 -6.45
CA ILE A 100 13.67 20.59 -7.46
C ILE A 100 12.84 21.12 -8.63
N ASN A 101 12.98 22.41 -8.90
CA ASN A 101 12.42 23.03 -10.09
C ASN A 101 13.41 22.71 -11.21
N GLU A 102 13.06 21.79 -12.12
CA GLU A 102 13.94 21.37 -13.22
C GLU A 102 14.49 22.57 -14.03
N ALA A 103 13.73 23.67 -14.11
CA ALA A 103 14.17 24.91 -14.77
C ALA A 103 15.27 25.67 -14.01
N ASP A 104 15.36 25.51 -12.69
CA ASP A 104 16.42 26.11 -11.86
C ASP A 104 17.69 25.23 -11.85
N GLU A 105 17.62 23.93 -12.21
CA GLU A 105 18.80 23.05 -12.33
C GLU A 105 19.57 23.24 -13.65
N GLU A 106 18.91 23.60 -14.75
CA GLU A 106 19.57 23.82 -16.05
C GLU A 106 20.53 25.04 -16.05
N GLU A 107 20.24 26.09 -15.28
CA GLU A 107 21.01 27.34 -15.23
C GLU A 107 22.31 27.23 -14.40
N ASN A 108 22.51 26.13 -13.66
CA ASN A 108 23.69 25.94 -12.80
C ASN A 108 24.69 24.91 -13.37
N TYR A 109 24.41 24.32 -14.53
CA TYR A 109 25.24 23.28 -15.17
C TYR A 109 26.30 23.87 -16.11
N GLY A 110 27.08 24.85 -15.65
CA GLY A 110 28.07 25.51 -16.51
C GLY A 110 29.18 26.33 -15.86
N GLU A 111 29.19 26.50 -14.53
CA GLU A 111 30.25 27.24 -13.84
C GLU A 111 30.95 26.34 -12.82
N GLU A 112 31.70 25.35 -13.31
CA GLU A 112 32.80 24.79 -12.53
C GLU A 112 33.83 25.91 -12.38
N VAL A 113 33.76 26.70 -11.29
CA VAL A 113 34.88 27.58 -10.92
C VAL A 113 36.02 26.63 -10.57
N PRO A 114 37.13 26.60 -11.35
CA PRO A 114 38.29 25.83 -10.93
C PRO A 114 38.74 26.40 -9.59
N GLU A 115 38.82 25.58 -8.56
CA GLU A 115 39.58 25.94 -7.37
C GLU A 115 41.02 26.15 -7.85
N ASP A 116 41.47 27.40 -7.91
CA ASP A 116 42.86 27.71 -8.27
C ASP A 116 43.77 27.04 -7.24
N ASP A 117 44.45 25.97 -7.69
CA ASP A 117 45.57 25.34 -7.03
C ASP A 117 46.70 26.37 -6.80
N GLU A 118 47.09 26.52 -5.54
CA GLU A 118 48.38 27.02 -4.99
C GLU A 118 48.96 28.36 -5.49
N VAL A 119 49.17 29.31 -4.56
CA VAL A 119 50.50 29.90 -4.22
C VAL A 119 50.51 30.59 -2.85
#